data_AF-A0A0D9WG93-F1
#
_entry.id   AF-A0A0D9WG93-F1
#
_cell.length_a   1.000
_cell.length_b   1.000
_cell.length_c   1.000
_cell.angle_alpha   90.00
_cell.angle_beta   90.00
_cell.angle_gamma   90.00
#
_symmetry.space_group_name_H-M   'P 1'
#
loop_
_entity.id
_entity.type
_entity.pdbx_description
1 polymer ?
#
loop_
_entity_poly.entity_id
_entity_poly.type
_entity_poly.pdbx_seq_one_letter_code
_entity_poly.pdbx_strand_id
1 'polypeptide(L)'
;MASLQCCANPPTLSPGSGEGGGRGQLRRDEGVHLRRRRLQGRYHPHLRCLRVGSAEPENKGSFEEAKSIIAALKEKGVSSIGAAGYCWGGKVVVDLAKAHEIQAALMCHPSFVTVDDIKEVKCPIAILAAEVDHMSPVELIKQFEQVLSSMPEVDHLVKIFPGVEHGWTVRYKSDDANAVKRLGSPGRHD
;
A
#
# COMPACT_ATOMS: atom_id res chain seq x y z
N MET A 1 -18.56 17.39 -10.77
CA MET A 1 -19.15 16.22 -10.08
C MET A 1 -18.67 14.97 -10.79
N ALA A 2 -17.67 14.28 -10.25
CA ALA A 2 -17.14 13.04 -10.82
C ALA A 2 -17.81 11.84 -10.13
N SER A 3 -18.35 10.90 -10.91
CA SER A 3 -19.18 9.79 -10.44
C SER A 3 -18.37 8.62 -9.87
N LEU A 4 -18.95 8.01 -8.84
CA LEU A 4 -18.53 6.87 -7.98
C LEU A 4 -18.20 5.52 -8.67
N GLN A 5 -17.67 5.48 -9.90
CA GLN A 5 -17.55 4.22 -10.66
C GLN A 5 -16.28 3.37 -10.39
N CYS A 6 -15.60 3.51 -9.25
CA CYS A 6 -14.39 2.72 -8.95
C CYS A 6 -14.64 1.43 -8.15
N CYS A 7 -15.81 1.25 -7.53
CA CYS A 7 -16.02 0.19 -6.54
C CYS A 7 -16.77 -1.08 -7.03
N ALA A 8 -17.10 -1.20 -8.32
CA ALA A 8 -18.11 -2.18 -8.77
C ALA A 8 -17.60 -3.55 -9.27
N ASN A 9 -16.30 -3.89 -9.23
CA ASN A 9 -15.84 -5.21 -9.72
C ASN A 9 -14.59 -5.74 -8.98
N PRO A 10 -14.73 -6.42 -7.83
CA PRO A 10 -13.64 -7.20 -7.27
C PRO A 10 -13.43 -8.50 -8.10
N PRO A 11 -12.17 -8.89 -8.40
CA PRO A 11 -11.89 -10.14 -9.11
C PRO A 11 -12.28 -11.35 -8.26
N THR A 12 -13.03 -12.28 -8.86
CA THR A 12 -13.38 -13.57 -8.25
C THR A 12 -12.17 -14.51 -8.29
N LEU A 13 -11.70 -14.96 -7.13
CA LEU A 13 -10.68 -16.00 -7.01
C LEU A 13 -11.38 -17.35 -6.79
N SER A 14 -11.36 -18.22 -7.80
CA SER A 14 -11.85 -19.61 -7.67
C SER A 14 -10.69 -20.54 -7.24
N PRO A 15 -10.86 -21.42 -6.24
CA PRO A 15 -9.83 -22.34 -5.81
C PRO A 15 -9.95 -23.66 -6.59
N GLY A 16 -8.97 -23.95 -7.45
CA GLY A 16 -8.82 -25.30 -8.01
C GLY A 16 -8.30 -25.31 -9.45
N SER A 17 -7.01 -25.59 -9.61
CA SER A 17 -6.45 -26.37 -10.71
C SER A 17 -4.91 -26.30 -10.67
N GLY A 18 -4.24 -27.45 -10.49
CA GLY A 18 -2.80 -27.55 -10.69
C GLY A 18 -2.16 -28.74 -9.99
N GLU A 19 -2.45 -29.93 -10.49
CA GLU A 19 -1.85 -31.22 -10.14
C GLU A 19 -0.30 -31.23 -10.19
N GLY A 20 0.30 -32.14 -9.42
CA GLY A 20 1.74 -32.33 -9.33
C GLY A 20 2.36 -33.17 -10.45
N GLY A 21 3.69 -33.19 -10.48
CA GLY A 21 4.48 -34.21 -11.17
C GLY A 21 5.83 -33.75 -11.69
N GLY A 22 6.91 -34.42 -11.24
CA GLY A 22 8.15 -34.56 -12.03
C GLY A 22 9.43 -34.02 -11.39
N ARG A 23 10.27 -34.92 -10.85
CA ARG A 23 11.68 -34.67 -10.51
C ARG A 23 12.49 -34.47 -11.80
N GLY A 24 13.32 -33.42 -11.85
CA GLY A 24 14.25 -33.14 -12.94
C GLY A 24 15.45 -32.32 -12.47
N GLN A 25 16.63 -32.87 -12.70
CA GLN A 25 17.97 -32.47 -12.29
C GLN A 25 18.31 -30.98 -12.44
N LEU A 26 18.96 -30.41 -11.40
CA LEU A 26 19.59 -29.09 -11.42
C LEU A 26 20.72 -29.03 -12.46
N ARG A 27 20.58 -28.14 -13.44
CA ARG A 27 21.72 -27.52 -14.15
C ARG A 27 21.62 -26.01 -14.01
N ARG A 28 22.78 -25.42 -13.69
CA ARG A 28 23.00 -23.98 -13.55
C ARG A 28 23.01 -23.31 -14.92
N ASP A 29 22.77 -22.00 -14.83
CA ASP A 29 22.95 -20.95 -15.84
C ASP A 29 21.74 -20.60 -16.71
N GLU A 30 21.59 -19.28 -16.86
CA GLU A 30 20.70 -18.51 -17.73
C GLU A 30 19.39 -17.96 -17.13
N GLY A 31 19.45 -16.65 -16.80
CA GLY A 31 18.41 -15.66 -17.05
C GLY A 31 17.01 -15.93 -16.48
N VAL A 32 16.69 -15.28 -15.35
CA VAL A 32 15.34 -15.25 -14.78
C VAL A 32 14.39 -14.53 -15.73
N HIS A 33 13.82 -15.29 -16.67
CA HIS A 33 12.69 -14.88 -17.50
C HIS A 33 11.43 -14.98 -16.64
N LEU A 34 11.16 -13.92 -15.86
CA LEU A 34 9.96 -13.77 -15.05
C LEU A 34 8.74 -13.73 -15.99
N ARG A 35 8.07 -14.88 -16.14
CA ARG A 35 6.81 -14.98 -16.90
C ARG A 35 5.78 -14.04 -16.27
N ARG A 36 5.55 -12.90 -16.92
CA ARG A 36 4.46 -11.98 -16.63
C ARG A 36 3.12 -12.69 -16.83
N ARG A 37 2.52 -13.24 -15.76
CA ARG A 37 1.06 -13.43 -15.75
C ARG A 37 0.45 -12.03 -15.69
N ARG A 38 -0.13 -11.59 -16.82
CA ARG A 38 -1.00 -10.41 -16.87
C ARG A 38 -2.20 -10.67 -15.95
N LEU A 39 -2.20 -10.08 -14.76
CA LEU A 39 -3.44 -9.81 -14.05
C LEU A 39 -4.18 -8.78 -14.90
N GLN A 40 -5.25 -9.20 -15.59
CA GLN A 40 -6.14 -8.30 -16.35
C GLN A 40 -7.04 -7.50 -15.39
N GLY A 41 -6.43 -6.79 -14.42
CA GLY A 41 -7.05 -5.59 -13.87
C GLY A 41 -6.82 -4.47 -14.88
N ARG A 42 -7.85 -3.72 -15.25
CA ARG A 42 -7.71 -2.56 -16.12
C ARG A 42 -6.88 -1.49 -15.39
N TYR A 43 -5.55 -1.57 -15.48
CA TYR A 43 -4.68 -0.45 -15.15
C TYR A 43 -5.01 0.69 -16.10
N HIS A 44 -5.50 1.81 -15.57
CA HIS A 44 -5.67 3.01 -16.37
C HIS A 44 -4.28 3.40 -16.91
N PRO A 45 -4.11 3.63 -18.23
CA PRO A 45 -2.78 3.76 -18.83
C PRO A 45 -1.95 4.92 -18.26
N HIS A 46 -2.60 5.88 -17.62
CA HIS A 46 -2.00 7.07 -17.03
C HIS A 46 -1.81 7.03 -15.51
N LEU A 47 -2.25 5.96 -14.82
CA LEU A 47 -2.15 5.84 -13.37
C LEU A 47 -1.06 4.84 -12.99
N ARG A 48 -0.08 5.27 -12.18
CA ARG A 48 0.92 4.37 -11.58
C ARG A 48 0.96 4.54 -10.07
N CYS A 49 1.15 3.42 -9.36
CA CYS A 49 1.39 3.42 -7.93
C CYS A 49 2.88 3.14 -7.68
N LEU A 50 3.54 4.03 -6.95
CA LEU A 50 4.89 3.82 -6.45
C LEU A 50 4.81 3.02 -5.14
N ARG A 51 5.38 1.82 -5.11
CA ARG A 51 5.55 1.07 -3.87
C ARG A 51 6.84 1.54 -3.18
N VAL A 52 6.71 2.02 -1.95
CA VAL A 52 7.82 2.44 -1.10
C VAL A 52 7.93 1.45 0.06
N GLY A 53 8.91 0.55 -0.03
CA GLY A 53 9.18 -0.43 1.01
C GLY A 53 10.17 -1.52 0.61
N SER A 54 10.94 -1.97 1.62
CA SER A 54 11.86 -3.12 1.65
C SER A 54 13.20 -3.01 0.89
N ALA A 55 14.08 -2.09 1.35
CA ALA A 55 15.52 -2.33 1.53
C ALA A 55 16.14 -1.21 2.39
N GLU A 56 16.62 -1.58 3.60
CA GLU A 56 17.53 -0.83 4.51
C GLU A 56 17.11 0.53 5.11
N PRO A 57 17.65 0.90 6.30
CA PRO A 57 17.01 1.85 7.21
C PRO A 57 17.22 3.31 6.79
N GLU A 58 16.15 4.10 6.97
CA GLU A 58 16.14 5.54 7.27
C GLU A 58 17.34 6.31 6.76
N ASN A 59 17.34 6.57 5.45
CA ASN A 59 18.25 7.53 4.87
C ASN A 59 17.44 8.73 4.37
N LYS A 60 17.88 9.95 4.70
CA LYS A 60 17.29 11.21 4.20
C LYS A 60 17.15 11.23 2.67
N GLY A 61 17.88 10.35 1.98
CA GLY A 61 17.80 10.14 0.54
C GLY A 61 16.51 9.46 0.04
N SER A 62 15.74 8.72 0.85
CA SER A 62 14.59 7.96 0.34
C SER A 62 13.46 8.84 -0.20
N PHE A 63 13.28 10.04 0.36
CA PHE A 63 12.34 11.03 -0.14
C PHE A 63 12.79 11.61 -1.49
N GLU A 64 14.05 12.02 -1.60
CA GLU A 64 14.58 12.57 -2.86
C GLU A 64 14.69 11.51 -3.96
N GLU A 65 15.01 10.27 -3.61
CA GLU A 65 14.98 9.14 -4.54
C GLU A 65 13.56 8.91 -5.06
N ALA A 66 12.55 8.88 -4.18
CA ALA A 66 11.16 8.75 -4.59
C ALA A 66 10.72 9.90 -5.51
N LYS A 67 11.13 11.15 -5.22
CA LYS A 67 10.90 12.29 -6.10
C LYS A 67 11.56 12.13 -7.47
N SER A 68 12.79 11.64 -7.53
CA SER A 68 13.47 11.39 -8.81
C SER A 68 12.72 10.37 -9.68
N ILE A 69 12.17 9.32 -9.05
CA ILE A 69 11.34 8.32 -9.73
C ILE A 69 10.03 8.95 -10.21
N ILE A 70 9.37 9.75 -9.36
CA ILE A 70 8.14 10.47 -9.72
C ILE A 70 8.38 11.39 -10.92
N ALA A 71 9.48 12.14 -10.94
CA ALA A 71 9.87 13.00 -12.05
C ALA A 71 10.07 12.18 -13.34
N ALA A 72 10.83 11.09 -13.29
CA ALA A 72 11.02 10.20 -14.43
C ALA A 72 9.72 9.55 -14.94
N LEU A 73 8.74 9.30 -14.05
CA LEU A 73 7.41 8.84 -14.44
C LEU A 73 6.61 9.94 -15.14
N LYS A 74 6.65 11.18 -14.63
CA LYS A 74 6.02 12.35 -15.25
C LYS A 74 6.58 12.62 -16.65
N GLU A 75 7.90 12.53 -16.83
CA GLU A 75 8.57 12.64 -18.14
C GLU A 75 8.09 11.58 -19.15
N LYS A 76 7.73 10.40 -18.67
CA LYS A 76 7.16 9.31 -19.48
C LYS A 76 5.66 9.48 -19.77
N GLY A 77 5.07 10.62 -19.43
CA GLY A 77 3.66 10.95 -19.69
C GLY A 77 2.68 10.39 -18.65
N VAL A 78 3.16 9.99 -17.46
CA VAL A 78 2.28 9.61 -16.35
C VAL A 78 1.74 10.88 -15.70
N SER A 79 0.43 11.10 -15.78
CA SER A 79 -0.23 12.30 -15.25
C SER A 79 -0.72 12.14 -13.81
N SER A 80 -0.80 10.91 -13.30
CA SER A 80 -1.29 10.62 -11.96
C SER A 80 -0.50 9.50 -11.29
N ILE A 81 0.02 9.81 -10.12
CA ILE A 81 0.91 8.96 -9.33
C ILE A 81 0.37 8.89 -7.89
N GLY A 82 0.05 7.68 -7.44
CA GLY A 82 -0.15 7.42 -6.01
C GLY A 82 1.09 6.75 -5.42
N ALA A 83 1.24 6.78 -4.09
CA ALA A 83 2.28 6.02 -3.41
C ALA A 83 1.73 5.15 -2.28
N ALA A 84 2.31 3.96 -2.12
CA ALA A 84 1.99 3.01 -1.07
C ALA A 84 3.23 2.69 -0.24
N GLY A 85 3.22 3.05 1.04
CA GLY A 85 4.31 2.91 2.00
C GLY A 85 4.08 1.74 2.95
N TYR A 86 5.12 0.97 3.23
CA TYR A 86 5.07 -0.19 4.14
C TYR A 86 6.07 0.01 5.28
N CYS A 87 5.66 -0.19 6.53
CA CYS A 87 6.52 0.04 7.70
C CYS A 87 7.09 1.47 7.67
N TRP A 88 8.42 1.62 7.72
CA TRP A 88 9.13 2.90 7.59
C TRP A 88 8.82 3.64 6.29
N GLY A 89 8.40 2.94 5.23
CA GLY A 89 7.97 3.54 3.98
C GLY A 89 6.74 4.45 4.14
N GLY A 90 5.97 4.30 5.23
CA GLY A 90 4.92 5.23 5.61
C GLY A 90 5.44 6.66 5.80
N LYS A 91 6.63 6.83 6.39
CA LYS A 91 7.25 8.14 6.58
C LYS A 91 7.56 8.83 5.25
N VAL A 92 8.13 8.09 4.30
CA VAL A 92 8.40 8.63 2.96
C VAL A 92 7.11 9.01 2.23
N VAL A 93 6.07 8.17 2.32
CA VAL A 93 4.79 8.45 1.66
C VAL A 93 4.08 9.65 2.26
N VAL A 94 4.07 9.82 3.59
CA VAL A 94 3.50 11.02 4.20
C VAL A 94 4.28 12.27 3.80
N ASP A 95 5.62 12.21 3.75
CA ASP A 95 6.44 13.34 3.31
C ASP A 95 6.17 13.71 1.83
N LEU A 96 5.95 12.72 0.96
CA LEU A 96 5.51 12.95 -0.43
C LEU A 96 4.11 13.58 -0.52
N ALA A 97 3.20 13.17 0.37
CA ALA A 97 1.86 13.74 0.45
C ALA A 97 1.90 15.20 0.93
N LYS A 98 2.74 15.52 1.92
CA LYS A 98 3.02 16.88 2.41
C LYS A 98 3.59 17.79 1.33
N ALA A 99 4.51 17.25 0.52
CA ALA A 99 5.12 17.94 -0.60
C ALA A 99 4.20 18.04 -1.84
N HIS A 100 3.03 17.40 -1.81
CA HIS A 100 2.08 17.35 -2.93
C HIS A 100 2.72 16.76 -4.22
N GLU A 101 3.61 15.78 -4.06
CA GLU A 101 4.26 15.08 -5.18
C GLU A 101 3.40 13.96 -5.76
N ILE A 102 2.43 13.48 -4.97
CA ILE A 102 1.52 12.36 -5.27
C ILE A 102 0.06 12.78 -5.11
N GLN A 103 -0.82 12.16 -5.88
CA GLN A 103 -2.27 12.42 -5.86
C GLN A 103 -3.04 11.58 -4.83
N ALA A 104 -2.44 10.50 -4.32
CA ALA A 104 -3.03 9.67 -3.28
C ALA A 104 -1.95 8.90 -2.50
N ALA A 105 -2.16 8.75 -1.20
CA ALA A 105 -1.26 8.06 -0.29
C ALA A 105 -1.93 6.83 0.32
N LEU A 106 -1.18 5.73 0.43
CA LEU A 106 -1.56 4.53 1.16
C LEU A 106 -0.44 4.18 2.14
N MET A 107 -0.76 4.03 3.41
CA MET A 107 0.17 3.61 4.45
C MET A 107 -0.27 2.27 5.02
N CYS A 108 0.62 1.29 4.95
CA CYS A 108 0.40 -0.06 5.42
C CYS A 108 1.30 -0.33 6.63
N HIS A 109 0.72 -0.59 7.81
CA HIS A 109 1.41 -0.72 9.10
C HIS A 109 2.53 0.32 9.27
N PRO A 110 2.22 1.64 9.21
CA PRO A 110 3.24 2.68 9.13
C PRO A 110 4.14 2.72 10.38
N SER A 111 5.39 3.13 10.18
CA SER A 111 6.33 3.45 11.27
C SER A 111 6.85 4.88 11.10
N PHE A 112 7.21 5.51 12.22
CA PHE A 112 7.86 6.82 12.28
C PHE A 112 7.02 8.00 11.73
N VAL A 113 5.72 7.80 11.54
CA VAL A 113 4.79 8.87 11.19
C VAL A 113 4.34 9.56 12.48
N THR A 114 4.33 10.89 12.48
CA THR A 114 3.88 11.69 13.62
C THR A 114 2.53 12.33 13.35
N VAL A 115 1.86 12.80 14.39
CA VAL A 115 0.58 13.54 14.24
C VAL A 115 0.79 14.83 13.43
N ASP A 116 1.94 15.50 13.60
CA ASP A 116 2.26 16.71 12.84
C ASP A 116 2.48 16.42 11.35
N ASP A 117 3.02 15.25 11.01
CA ASP A 117 3.10 14.85 9.61
C ASP A 117 1.73 14.70 8.95
N ILE A 118 0.74 14.16 9.69
CA ILE A 118 -0.63 13.99 9.20
C ILE A 118 -1.32 15.34 8.97
N LYS A 119 -1.11 16.33 9.86
CA LYS A 119 -1.69 17.67 9.72
C LYS A 119 -1.29 18.39 8.44
N GLU A 120 -0.15 18.03 7.87
CA GLU A 120 0.41 18.68 6.69
C GLU A 120 0.07 17.96 5.37
N VAL A 121 -0.68 16.85 5.43
CA VAL A 121 -1.06 16.06 4.24
C VAL A 121 -1.99 16.87 3.33
N LYS A 122 -1.73 16.82 2.02
CA LYS A 122 -2.47 17.61 1.00
C LYS A 122 -3.22 16.76 -0.02
N CYS A 123 -3.20 15.44 0.11
CA CYS A 123 -3.87 14.53 -0.82
C CYS A 123 -4.58 13.40 -0.08
N PRO A 124 -5.58 12.76 -0.72
CA PRO A 124 -6.31 11.66 -0.12
C PRO A 124 -5.40 10.56 0.45
N ILE A 125 -5.69 10.10 1.67
CA ILE A 125 -4.82 9.17 2.40
C ILE A 125 -5.59 7.98 3.00
N ALA A 126 -5.07 6.77 2.80
CA ALA A 126 -5.56 5.57 3.45
C ALA A 126 -4.51 5.00 4.41
N ILE A 127 -4.91 4.61 5.62
CA ILE A 127 -4.06 4.04 6.65
C ILE A 127 -4.61 2.66 7.06
N LEU A 128 -3.81 1.62 6.83
CA LEU A 128 -4.12 0.24 7.19
C LEU A 128 -3.23 -0.16 8.37
N ALA A 129 -3.74 -0.01 9.59
CA ALA A 129 -3.02 -0.23 10.83
C ALA A 129 -3.23 -1.65 11.39
N ALA A 130 -2.25 -2.12 12.16
CA ALA A 130 -2.36 -3.32 12.97
C ALA A 130 -2.90 -2.98 14.37
N GLU A 131 -3.73 -3.85 14.95
CA GLU A 131 -4.15 -3.72 16.35
C GLU A 131 -2.99 -4.00 17.32
N VAL A 132 -2.15 -5.00 17.02
CA VAL A 132 -1.04 -5.43 17.88
C VAL A 132 0.27 -4.85 17.34
N ASP A 133 0.43 -3.53 17.47
CA ASP A 133 1.56 -2.80 16.90
C ASP A 133 2.20 -1.83 17.91
N HIS A 134 3.48 -2.02 18.21
CA HIS A 134 4.23 -1.13 19.11
C HIS A 134 4.84 0.08 18.39
N MET A 135 5.01 0.02 17.06
CA MET A 135 5.57 1.11 16.26
C MET A 135 4.50 2.17 15.95
N SER A 136 3.28 1.71 15.68
CA SER A 136 2.10 2.57 15.54
C SER A 136 0.94 2.07 16.41
N PRO A 137 0.97 2.35 17.72
CA PRO A 137 -0.10 1.95 18.64
C PRO A 137 -1.46 2.47 18.19
N VAL A 138 -2.53 1.75 18.56
CA VAL A 138 -3.92 2.10 18.22
C VAL A 138 -4.29 3.52 18.64
N GLU A 139 -3.76 3.98 19.77
CA GLU A 139 -3.96 5.34 20.28
C GLU A 139 -3.41 6.39 19.31
N LEU A 140 -2.23 6.14 18.74
CA LEU A 140 -1.62 7.02 17.74
C LEU A 140 -2.43 7.02 16.43
N ILE A 141 -2.90 5.84 15.98
CA ILE A 141 -3.72 5.73 14.78
C ILE A 141 -5.06 6.47 14.94
N LYS A 142 -5.67 6.42 16.12
CA LYS A 142 -6.88 7.20 16.44
C LYS A 142 -6.61 8.71 16.43
N GLN A 143 -5.44 9.15 16.89
CA GLN A 143 -5.05 10.56 16.76
C GLN A 143 -4.91 10.98 15.29
N PHE A 144 -4.37 10.12 14.43
CA PHE A 144 -4.32 10.39 12.98
C PHE A 144 -5.72 10.53 12.39
N GLU A 145 -6.61 9.59 12.70
CA GLU A 145 -8.01 9.63 12.25
C GLU A 145 -8.73 10.90 12.70
N GLN A 146 -8.52 11.32 13.95
CA GLN A 146 -9.10 12.55 14.47
C GLN A 146 -8.58 13.81 13.74
N VAL A 147 -7.28 13.89 13.47
CA VAL A 147 -6.71 14.99 12.69
C VAL A 147 -7.26 15.00 11.27
N LEU A 148 -7.28 13.86 10.59
CA LEU A 148 -7.80 13.76 9.22
C LEU A 148 -9.29 14.09 9.16
N SER A 149 -10.07 13.69 10.17
CA SER A 149 -11.49 14.05 10.31
C SER A 149 -11.71 15.56 10.48
N SER A 150 -10.71 16.30 10.95
CA SER A 150 -10.75 17.75 11.06
C SER A 150 -10.30 18.50 9.79
N MET A 151 -9.86 17.79 8.75
CA MET A 151 -9.38 18.33 7.48
C MET A 151 -10.39 18.01 6.36
N PRO A 152 -11.45 18.81 6.18
CA PRO A 152 -12.54 18.50 5.24
C PRO A 152 -12.10 18.45 3.78
N GLU A 153 -10.97 19.07 3.43
CA GLU A 153 -10.38 19.03 2.09
C GLU A 153 -9.58 17.75 1.79
N VAL A 154 -9.33 16.88 2.78
CA VAL A 154 -8.57 15.64 2.61
C VAL A 154 -9.45 14.42 2.86
N ASP A 155 -9.81 13.72 1.78
CA ASP A 155 -10.46 12.42 1.87
C ASP A 155 -9.55 11.42 2.60
N HIS A 156 -10.10 10.66 3.55
CA HIS A 156 -9.31 9.69 4.30
C HIS A 156 -10.05 8.39 4.59
N LEU A 157 -9.26 7.34 4.80
CA LEU A 157 -9.72 6.05 5.30
C LEU A 157 -8.72 5.56 6.35
N VAL A 158 -9.16 5.35 7.58
CA VAL A 158 -8.35 4.69 8.61
C VAL A 158 -9.01 3.36 8.96
N LYS A 159 -8.25 2.28 8.89
CA LYS A 159 -8.72 0.94 9.25
C LYS A 159 -7.70 0.23 10.11
N ILE A 160 -8.15 -0.17 11.31
CA ILE A 160 -7.39 -0.99 12.24
C ILE A 160 -7.82 -2.44 12.03
N PHE A 161 -6.87 -3.32 11.74
CA PHE A 161 -7.14 -4.74 11.54
C PHE A 161 -6.94 -5.50 12.86
N PRO A 162 -7.94 -6.27 13.32
CA PRO A 162 -7.85 -6.96 14.60
C PRO A 162 -6.92 -8.17 14.56
N GLY A 163 -6.17 -8.39 15.64
CA GLY A 163 -5.32 -9.56 15.85
C GLY A 163 -4.16 -9.72 14.85
N VAL A 164 -3.78 -8.65 14.14
CA VAL A 164 -2.60 -8.63 13.29
C VAL A 164 -1.50 -7.78 13.90
N GLU A 165 -0.25 -8.18 13.66
CA GLU A 165 0.95 -7.55 14.18
C GLU A 165 1.59 -6.62 13.15
N HIS A 166 2.57 -5.83 13.58
CA HIS A 166 3.41 -5.04 12.69
C HIS A 166 3.97 -5.89 11.53
N GLY A 167 3.89 -5.39 10.29
CA GLY A 167 4.35 -6.12 9.09
C GLY A 167 3.31 -7.01 8.41
N TRP A 168 2.07 -7.11 8.92
CA TRP A 168 1.04 -8.00 8.40
C TRP A 168 0.69 -7.83 6.91
N THR A 169 0.97 -6.66 6.32
CA THR A 169 0.67 -6.40 4.89
C THR A 169 1.82 -6.79 3.94
N VAL A 170 2.96 -7.30 4.43
CA VAL A 170 4.13 -7.60 3.58
C VAL A 170 4.03 -9.00 2.95
N ARG A 171 3.73 -10.04 3.75
CA ARG A 171 3.51 -11.42 3.30
C ARG A 171 2.52 -12.12 4.22
N TYR A 172 1.61 -12.92 3.67
CA TYR A 172 0.82 -13.83 4.49
C TYR A 172 1.69 -15.04 4.90
N LYS A 173 1.54 -15.52 6.14
CA LYS A 173 2.07 -16.81 6.55
C LYS A 173 1.18 -17.89 5.93
N SER A 174 1.73 -18.75 5.07
CA SER A 174 0.98 -19.82 4.40
C SER A 174 0.31 -20.80 5.37
N ASP A 175 0.89 -20.91 6.55
CA ASP A 175 0.51 -21.90 7.56
C ASP A 175 -0.50 -21.32 8.57
N ASP A 176 -0.84 -20.03 8.44
CA ASP A 176 -1.88 -19.39 9.24
C ASP A 176 -3.21 -19.45 8.48
N ALA A 177 -4.00 -20.49 8.77
CA ALA A 177 -5.32 -20.72 8.19
C ALA A 177 -6.32 -19.55 8.44
N ASN A 178 -6.01 -18.65 9.38
CA ASN A 178 -6.84 -17.49 9.68
C ASN A 178 -6.33 -16.19 9.04
N ALA A 179 -5.15 -16.18 8.40
CA ALA A 179 -4.59 -15.00 7.75
C ALA A 179 -5.54 -14.43 6.68
N VAL A 180 -6.22 -15.28 5.91
CA VAL A 180 -7.21 -14.86 4.90
C VAL A 180 -8.49 -14.31 5.55
N LYS A 181 -8.91 -14.86 6.70
CA LYS A 181 -10.12 -14.41 7.41
C LYS A 181 -9.93 -13.03 8.04
N ARG A 182 -8.73 -12.73 8.55
CA ARG A 182 -8.41 -11.42 9.17
C ARG A 182 -8.40 -10.26 8.18
N LEU A 183 -8.26 -10.53 6.87
CA LEU A 183 -8.38 -9.51 5.82
C LEU A 183 -9.82 -9.01 5.63
N GLY A 184 -10.80 -9.68 6.25
CA GLY A 184 -12.22 -9.39 6.17
C GLY A 184 -12.80 -9.78 4.83
N SER A 185 -13.93 -10.49 4.84
CA SER A 185 -14.80 -10.55 3.66
C SER A 185 -15.22 -9.12 3.30
N PRO A 186 -15.31 -8.74 2.01
CA PRO A 186 -15.82 -7.43 1.63
C PRO A 186 -17.24 -7.29 2.18
N GLY A 187 -17.41 -6.50 3.23
CA GLY A 187 -18.72 -6.15 3.75
C GLY A 187 -19.47 -5.42 2.65
N ARG A 188 -20.65 -5.94 2.28
CA ARG A 188 -21.65 -5.10 1.63
C ARG A 188 -22.02 -4.04 2.65
N HIS A 189 -21.86 -2.78 2.27
CA HIS A 189 -22.59 -1.71 2.92
C HIS A 189 -23.99 -1.70 2.28
N ASP A 190 -24.98 -1.95 3.12
CA ASP A 190 -26.41 -1.91 2.83
C ASP A 190 -26.88 -0.47 2.59
#